data_AF-A0A9X8DSH6-F1
#
_entry.id   AF-A0A9X8DSH6-F1
#
_cell.length_a   1.000
_cell.length_b   1.000
_cell.length_c   1.000
_cell.angle_alpha   90.00
_cell.angle_beta   90.00
_cell.angle_gamma   90.00
#
_symmetry.space_group_name_H-M   'P 1'
#
loop_
_entity.id
_entity.type
_entity.pdbx_description
1 polymer ?
#
loop_
_entity_poly.entity_id
_entity_poly.type
_entity_poly.pdbx_seq_one_letter_code
_entity_poly.pdbx_strand_id
1 'polypeptide(L)'
;SKMQRLISTAANLTGLPSTVKTAKKYLLTSLPPSWPIHVEEFEVEKVYLVHLKRVLSAREYGYAVRHRKDHTRLVIKQRRICFLWNNQSFNIHWYKEPASIANQGIVHVQASDSETPVSIPDFLDISEELSKSHPYYSAYNIALE
;
A
#
# COMPACT_ATOMS: atom_id res chain seq x y z
N SER A 1 -4.20 -9.05 -4.62
CA SER A 1 -5.51 -8.33 -4.59
C SER A 1 -6.68 -9.31 -4.67
N LYS A 2 -7.91 -8.93 -4.28
CA LYS A 2 -9.13 -9.76 -4.46
C LYS A 2 -9.41 -10.09 -5.93
N MET A 3 -9.23 -9.10 -6.81
CA MET A 3 -9.37 -9.27 -8.26
C MET A 3 -8.34 -10.26 -8.82
N GLN A 4 -7.08 -10.18 -8.39
CA GLN A 4 -6.06 -11.18 -8.75
C GLN A 4 -6.39 -12.60 -8.28
N ARG A 5 -7.05 -12.76 -7.12
CA ARG A 5 -7.50 -14.08 -6.67
C ARG A 5 -8.58 -14.63 -7.60
N LEU A 6 -9.56 -13.79 -7.99
CA LEU A 6 -10.59 -14.17 -8.95
C LEU A 6 -9.98 -14.57 -10.30
N ILE A 7 -9.07 -13.73 -10.83
CA ILE A 7 -8.37 -13.99 -12.10
C ILE A 7 -7.54 -15.28 -12.01
N SER A 8 -6.83 -15.50 -10.91
CA SER A 8 -6.05 -16.73 -10.69
C SER A 8 -6.94 -17.97 -10.61
N THR A 9 -8.09 -17.91 -9.92
CA THR A 9 -9.03 -19.03 -9.89
C THR A 9 -9.60 -19.33 -11.28
N ALA A 10 -9.96 -18.29 -12.05
CA ALA A 10 -10.44 -18.46 -13.42
C ALA A 10 -9.35 -19.02 -14.35
N ALA A 11 -8.11 -18.55 -14.23
CA ALA A 11 -6.97 -19.06 -14.98
C ALA A 11 -6.72 -20.54 -14.68
N ASN A 12 -6.73 -20.94 -13.40
CA ASN A 12 -6.60 -22.34 -13.00
C ASN A 12 -7.72 -23.23 -13.55
N LEU A 13 -8.97 -22.74 -13.59
CA LEU A 13 -10.10 -23.49 -14.15
C LEU A 13 -10.01 -23.65 -15.68
N THR A 14 -9.39 -22.69 -16.37
CA THR A 14 -9.31 -22.65 -17.84
C THR A 14 -7.98 -23.16 -18.39
N GLY A 15 -7.05 -23.59 -17.52
CA GLY A 15 -5.71 -24.01 -17.91
C GLY A 15 -4.82 -22.88 -18.42
N LEU A 16 -5.19 -21.62 -18.16
CA LEU A 16 -4.38 -20.45 -18.49
C LEU A 16 -3.27 -20.25 -17.45
N PRO A 17 -2.08 -19.76 -17.85
CA PRO A 17 -1.02 -19.41 -16.91
C PRO A 17 -1.50 -18.38 -15.89
N SER A 18 -1.12 -18.60 -14.63
CA SER A 18 -1.56 -17.78 -13.50
C SER A 18 -0.94 -16.38 -13.57
N THR A 19 -1.74 -15.34 -13.38
CA THR A 19 -1.26 -13.94 -13.32
C THR A 19 -0.89 -13.52 -11.88
N VAL A 20 -0.51 -14.46 -11.02
CA VAL A 20 -0.21 -14.17 -9.61
C VAL A 20 1.11 -13.43 -9.53
N LYS A 21 1.02 -12.12 -9.30
CA LYS A 21 2.17 -11.25 -9.09
C LYS A 21 2.77 -11.50 -7.71
N THR A 22 4.09 -11.68 -7.66
CA THR A 22 4.84 -11.65 -6.40
C THR A 22 4.76 -10.24 -5.82
N ALA A 23 4.26 -10.13 -4.60
CA ALA A 23 4.15 -8.86 -3.89
C ALA A 23 4.86 -8.96 -2.54
N LYS A 24 5.79 -8.04 -2.30
CA LYS A 24 6.58 -7.96 -1.08
C LYS A 24 6.48 -6.57 -0.47
N LYS A 25 6.69 -6.49 0.84
CA LYS A 25 6.69 -5.23 1.57
C LYS A 25 7.99 -5.09 2.33
N TYR A 26 8.50 -3.88 2.37
CA TYR A 26 9.76 -3.55 3.01
C TYR A 26 9.59 -2.31 3.87
N LEU A 27 10.33 -2.26 4.98
CA LEU A 27 10.45 -1.05 5.78
C LEU A 27 11.47 -0.12 5.13
N LEU A 28 11.09 1.15 4.97
CA LEU A 28 11.95 2.20 4.44
C LEU A 28 12.41 3.08 5.59
N THR A 29 13.73 3.20 5.73
CA THR A 29 14.37 4.00 6.79
C THR A 29 14.26 5.49 6.49
N SER A 30 14.50 5.87 5.24
CA SER A 30 14.52 7.26 4.81
C SER A 30 14.09 7.40 3.34
N LEU A 31 13.55 8.55 2.97
CA LEU A 31 13.31 8.89 1.58
C LEU A 31 14.59 9.45 0.95
N PRO A 32 14.86 9.14 -0.33
CA PRO A 32 15.98 9.73 -1.03
C PRO A 32 15.81 11.25 -1.13
N PRO A 33 16.92 12.02 -1.10
CA PRO A 33 16.87 13.49 -1.22
C PRO A 33 16.35 13.95 -2.59
N SER A 34 16.56 13.15 -3.63
CA SER A 34 16.08 13.40 -4.99
C SER A 34 15.78 12.09 -5.71
N TRP A 35 14.73 12.07 -6.54
CA TRP A 35 14.37 10.91 -7.35
C TRP A 35 15.15 10.91 -8.67
N PRO A 36 15.93 9.85 -8.98
CA PRO A 36 16.62 9.73 -10.27
C PRO A 36 15.68 9.33 -11.42
N ILE A 37 14.40 9.09 -11.11
CA ILE A 37 13.37 8.61 -12.03
C ILE A 37 12.10 9.43 -11.87
N HIS A 38 11.21 9.32 -12.85
CA HIS A 38 9.87 9.89 -12.73
C HIS A 38 9.08 9.15 -11.64
N VAL A 39 8.51 9.94 -10.72
CA VAL A 39 7.64 9.46 -9.66
C VAL A 39 6.35 10.28 -9.64
N GLU A 40 5.25 9.63 -9.31
CA GLU A 40 3.99 10.30 -9.01
C GLU A 40 3.81 10.39 -7.51
N GLU A 41 3.63 11.62 -7.00
CA GLU A 41 3.41 11.87 -5.57
C GLU A 41 1.99 12.40 -5.33
N PHE A 42 1.30 11.86 -4.33
CA PHE A 42 -0.01 12.35 -3.90
C PHE A 42 -0.28 12.05 -2.42
N GLU A 43 -1.13 12.87 -1.81
CA GLU A 43 -1.54 12.70 -0.42
C GLU A 43 -2.74 11.75 -0.32
N VAL A 44 -2.72 10.86 0.67
CA VAL A 44 -3.80 9.91 0.93
C VAL A 44 -4.18 9.96 2.40
N GLU A 45 -5.47 10.25 2.63
CA GLU A 45 -6.10 10.09 3.93
C GLU A 45 -6.99 8.84 3.92
N LYS A 46 -6.88 8.03 4.98
CA LYS A 46 -7.68 6.84 5.17
C LYS A 46 -8.45 6.94 6.47
N VAL A 47 -9.78 7.05 6.33
CA VAL A 47 -10.75 7.06 7.42
C VAL A 47 -11.56 5.77 7.35
N TYR A 48 -11.70 5.09 8.49
CA TYR A 48 -12.54 3.91 8.61
C TYR A 48 -13.95 4.32 9.02
N LEU A 49 -14.95 3.77 8.32
CA LEU A 49 -16.36 4.07 8.54
C LEU A 49 -17.09 2.82 9.05
N VAL A 50 -18.02 3.04 9.97
CA VAL A 50 -18.88 2.01 10.54
C VAL A 50 -19.82 1.48 9.46
N HIS A 51 -19.73 0.17 9.17
CA HIS A 51 -20.63 -0.57 8.25
C HIS A 51 -20.74 -0.01 6.81
N LEU A 52 -19.67 0.57 6.26
CA LEU A 52 -19.67 1.09 4.88
C LEU A 52 -18.40 0.70 4.11
N LYS A 53 -18.56 -0.03 3.01
CA LYS A 53 -17.48 -0.34 2.05
C LYS A 53 -17.95 -0.11 0.61
N ARG A 54 -17.99 1.17 0.20
CA ARG A 54 -18.26 1.57 -1.19
C ARG A 54 -17.50 2.85 -1.55
N VAL A 55 -17.40 3.15 -2.84
CA VAL A 55 -16.92 4.46 -3.31
C VAL A 55 -17.96 5.52 -2.99
N LEU A 56 -17.52 6.66 -2.46
CA LEU A 56 -18.38 7.78 -2.08
C LEU A 56 -18.04 9.00 -2.93
N SER A 57 -19.05 9.78 -3.28
CA SER A 57 -18.85 11.15 -3.77
C SER A 57 -18.27 12.04 -2.66
N ALA A 58 -17.70 13.19 -3.03
CA ALA A 58 -17.16 14.15 -2.07
C ALA A 58 -18.19 14.60 -1.02
N ARG A 59 -19.45 14.81 -1.43
CA ARG A 59 -20.55 15.19 -0.53
C ARG A 59 -20.89 14.08 0.47
N GLU A 60 -21.03 12.85 -0.01
CA GLU A 60 -21.30 11.69 0.85
C GLU A 60 -20.15 11.42 1.82
N TYR A 61 -18.91 11.60 1.36
CA TYR A 61 -17.73 11.47 2.19
C TYR A 61 -17.76 12.47 3.36
N GLY A 62 -18.02 13.75 3.09
CA GLY A 62 -18.14 14.76 4.14
C GLY A 62 -19.22 14.45 5.17
N TYR A 63 -20.37 13.90 4.74
CA TYR A 63 -21.39 13.42 5.67
C TYR A 63 -20.92 12.20 6.47
N ALA A 64 -20.31 11.21 5.82
CA ALA A 64 -19.90 9.96 6.43
C ALA A 64 -18.75 10.14 7.45
N VAL A 65 -17.78 11.00 7.17
CA VAL A 65 -16.70 11.33 8.12
C VAL A 65 -17.25 12.00 9.37
N ARG A 66 -18.30 12.83 9.26
CA ARG A 66 -18.91 13.50 10.41
C ARG A 66 -19.79 12.58 11.26
N HIS A 67 -20.52 11.65 10.64
CA HIS A 67 -21.59 10.91 11.34
C HIS A 67 -21.37 9.40 11.44
N ARG A 68 -20.42 8.83 10.67
CA ARG A 68 -20.20 7.38 10.58
C ARG A 68 -18.73 6.99 10.74
N LYS A 69 -17.88 7.91 11.19
CA LYS A 69 -16.49 7.62 11.50
C LYS A 69 -16.41 6.59 12.62
N ASP A 70 -15.57 5.58 12.43
CA ASP A 70 -15.23 4.63 13.47
C ASP A 70 -14.23 5.30 14.42
N HIS A 71 -14.67 5.61 15.64
CA HIS A 71 -13.85 6.25 16.67
C HIS A 71 -12.84 5.30 17.31
N THR A 72 -12.99 3.99 17.12
CA THR A 72 -12.01 3.00 17.59
C THR A 72 -10.80 2.90 16.67
N ARG A 73 -10.78 3.67 15.58
CA ARG A 73 -9.73 3.62 14.57
C ARG A 73 -9.12 4.97 14.30
N LEU A 74 -7.79 4.99 14.25
CA LEU A 74 -7.03 6.18 13.90
C LEU A 74 -7.19 6.52 12.41
N VAL A 75 -7.16 7.82 12.14
CA VAL A 75 -7.08 8.34 10.77
C VAL A 75 -5.63 8.24 10.33
N ILE A 76 -5.40 7.62 9.18
CA ILE A 76 -4.05 7.47 8.62
C ILE A 76 -3.87 8.49 7.52
N LYS A 77 -2.86 9.35 7.65
CA LYS A 77 -2.42 10.26 6.58
C LYS A 77 -1.04 9.85 6.10
N GLN A 78 -0.90 9.75 4.80
CA GLN A 78 0.34 9.32 4.17
C GLN A 78 0.57 10.05 2.86
N ARG A 79 1.84 10.27 2.53
CA ARG A 79 2.26 10.60 1.17
C ARG A 79 2.52 9.31 0.42
N ARG A 80 1.89 9.14 -0.74
CA ARG A 80 2.13 8.01 -1.64
C ARG A 80 3.04 8.44 -2.77
N ILE A 81 4.05 7.63 -3.01
CA ILE A 81 5.01 7.81 -4.09
C ILE A 81 4.99 6.54 -4.93
N CYS A 82 4.62 6.69 -6.20
CA CYS A 82 4.41 5.59 -7.12
C CYS A 82 5.37 5.71 -8.30
N PHE A 83 6.03 4.62 -8.65
CA PHE A 83 6.91 4.58 -9.82
C PHE A 83 7.10 3.17 -10.35
N LEU A 84 7.66 3.09 -11.55
CA LEU A 84 8.05 1.85 -12.20
C LEU A 84 9.56 1.72 -12.23
N TRP A 85 10.07 0.53 -11.92
CA TRP A 85 11.49 0.22 -11.97
C TRP A 85 11.70 -1.26 -12.31
N ASN A 86 12.55 -1.56 -13.29
CA ASN A 86 12.86 -2.92 -13.75
C ASN A 86 11.60 -3.80 -13.96
N ASN A 87 10.58 -3.28 -14.63
CA ASN A 87 9.29 -3.96 -14.86
C ASN A 87 8.53 -4.38 -13.58
N GLN A 88 8.81 -3.70 -12.47
CA GLN A 88 8.11 -3.84 -11.20
C GLN A 88 7.47 -2.49 -10.82
N SER A 89 6.34 -2.55 -10.14
CA SER A 89 5.67 -1.36 -9.62
C SER A 89 5.99 -1.18 -8.14
N PHE A 90 6.39 0.03 -7.78
CA PHE A 90 6.72 0.43 -6.42
C PHE A 90 5.67 1.42 -5.93
N ASN A 91 5.15 1.16 -4.73
CA ASN A 91 4.24 2.05 -4.02
C ASN A 91 4.82 2.29 -2.64
N ILE A 92 5.38 3.47 -2.41
CA ILE A 92 5.90 3.87 -1.11
C ILE A 92 4.78 4.58 -0.35
N HIS A 93 4.52 4.11 0.87
CA HIS A 93 3.60 4.74 1.81
C HIS A 93 4.43 5.41 2.90
N TRP A 94 4.60 6.74 2.81
CA TRP A 94 5.30 7.52 3.81
C TRP A 94 4.28 8.11 4.80
N TYR A 95 4.30 7.65 6.05
CA TYR A 95 3.28 8.01 7.02
C TYR A 95 3.56 9.34 7.71
N LYS A 96 2.50 10.15 7.84
CA LYS A 96 2.47 11.41 8.59
C LYS A 96 1.66 11.27 9.87
N GLU A 97 0.55 10.53 9.80
CA GLU A 97 -0.31 10.17 10.94
C GLU A 97 -0.70 8.68 10.83
N PRO A 98 -0.82 7.95 11.95
CA PRO A 98 -0.69 8.40 13.34
C PRO A 98 0.76 8.62 13.79
N ALA A 99 0.95 9.31 14.93
CA ALA A 99 2.28 9.68 15.44
C ALA A 99 3.19 8.47 15.74
N SER A 100 2.60 7.31 16.04
CA SER A 100 3.33 6.05 16.28
C SER A 100 4.18 5.59 15.10
N ILE A 101 3.73 5.87 13.87
CA ILE A 101 4.38 5.48 12.61
C ILE A 101 4.82 6.71 11.79
N ALA A 102 4.71 7.91 12.34
CA ALA A 102 5.12 9.12 11.65
C ALA A 102 6.61 9.05 11.27
N ASN A 103 6.95 9.53 10.08
CA ASN A 103 8.30 9.49 9.51
C ASN A 103 8.85 8.08 9.24
N GLN A 104 7.98 7.08 9.17
CA GLN A 104 8.34 5.75 8.66
C GLN A 104 7.70 5.51 7.29
N GLY A 105 8.41 4.76 6.45
CA GLY A 105 7.94 4.40 5.12
C GLY A 105 7.74 2.89 4.98
N ILE A 106 6.72 2.49 4.23
CA ILE A 106 6.56 1.10 3.78
C ILE A 106 6.58 1.08 2.26
N VAL A 107 7.53 0.33 1.69
CA VAL A 107 7.60 0.08 0.26
C VAL A 107 6.79 -1.17 -0.05
N HIS A 108 5.82 -1.06 -0.96
CA HIS A 108 5.10 -2.21 -1.50
C HIS A 108 5.50 -2.41 -2.95
N VAL A 109 6.18 -3.52 -3.20
CA VAL A 109 6.69 -3.90 -4.52
C VAL A 109 5.79 -4.97 -5.10
N GLN A 110 5.40 -4.81 -6.36
CA GLN A 110 4.67 -5.82 -7.11
C GLN A 110 5.40 -6.09 -8.42
N ALA A 111 5.94 -7.30 -8.56
CA ALA A 111 6.56 -7.76 -9.80
C ALA A 111 5.48 -8.06 -10.85
N SER A 112 5.82 -7.89 -12.13
CA SER A 112 4.88 -8.18 -13.22
C SER A 112 4.60 -9.69 -13.36
N ASP A 113 5.55 -10.53 -12.97
CA ASP A 113 5.45 -11.99 -13.01
C ASP A 113 5.99 -12.63 -11.72
N SER A 114 5.61 -13.88 -11.46
CA SER A 114 6.04 -14.68 -10.32
C SER A 114 7.50 -15.14 -10.40
N GLU A 115 8.05 -15.27 -11.61
CA GLU A 115 9.42 -15.77 -11.84
C GLU A 115 10.48 -14.68 -11.68
N THR A 116 10.10 -13.41 -11.89
CA THR A 116 11.00 -12.28 -11.72
C THR A 116 11.31 -12.04 -10.24
N PRO A 117 12.60 -12.14 -9.81
CA PRO A 117 12.98 -11.79 -8.45
C PRO A 117 12.78 -10.29 -8.21
N VAL A 118 12.42 -9.94 -6.98
CA VAL A 118 12.23 -8.54 -6.60
C VAL A 118 13.59 -7.84 -6.55
N SER A 119 13.83 -6.93 -7.48
CA SER A 119 15.02 -6.08 -7.51
C SER A 119 14.69 -4.72 -6.91
N ILE A 120 15.35 -4.39 -5.80
CA ILE A 120 15.23 -3.11 -5.10
C ILE A 120 16.22 -2.12 -5.74
N PRO A 121 15.80 -0.88 -6.08
CA PRO A 121 16.72 0.16 -6.53
C PRO A 121 17.66 0.64 -5.41
N ASP A 122 18.93 0.87 -5.76
CA ASP A 122 19.99 1.29 -4.81
C ASP A 122 19.72 2.65 -4.14
N PHE A 123 18.88 3.49 -4.74
CA PHE A 123 18.49 4.78 -4.16
C PHE A 123 17.44 4.65 -3.04
N LEU A 124 16.93 3.44 -2.76
CA LEU A 124 16.03 3.19 -1.63
C LEU A 124 16.80 2.62 -0.44
N ASP A 125 16.72 3.31 0.69
CA ASP A 125 17.29 2.89 1.96
C ASP A 125 16.33 1.93 2.69
N ILE A 126 16.41 0.65 2.30
CA ILE A 126 15.56 -0.42 2.84
C ILE A 126 16.21 -1.06 4.07
N SER A 127 15.46 -1.10 5.18
CA SER A 127 15.88 -1.75 6.42
C SER A 127 15.66 -3.26 6.38
N GLU A 128 14.41 -3.71 6.14
CA GLU A 128 14.04 -5.13 6.22
C GLU A 128 12.79 -5.48 5.42
N GLU A 129 12.61 -6.78 5.10
CA GLU A 129 11.37 -7.31 4.52
C GLU A 129 10.32 -7.54 5.63
N LEU A 130 9.14 -6.93 5.47
CA LEU A 130 8.06 -7.04 6.45
C LEU A 130 7.34 -8.39 6.34
N SER A 131 7.32 -9.13 7.45
CA SER A 131 6.51 -10.34 7.59
C SER A 131 5.01 -10.01 7.65
N LYS A 132 4.15 -10.97 7.27
CA LYS A 132 2.68 -10.79 7.29
C LYS A 132 2.10 -10.54 8.69
N SER A 133 2.81 -10.96 9.74
CA SER A 133 2.42 -10.76 11.14
C SER A 133 2.86 -9.41 11.70
N HIS A 134 3.68 -8.64 10.97
CA HIS A 134 4.17 -7.35 11.44
C HIS A 134 3.00 -6.37 11.71
N PRO A 135 2.98 -5.63 12.84
CA PRO A 135 1.92 -4.66 13.15
C PRO A 135 1.67 -3.69 12.02
N TYR A 136 2.73 -3.13 11.42
CA TYR A 136 2.61 -2.17 10.32
C TYR A 136 2.39 -2.80 8.94
N TYR A 137 2.26 -4.13 8.83
CA TYR A 137 2.08 -4.81 7.55
C TYR A 137 0.86 -4.29 6.79
N SER A 138 -0.19 -3.83 7.49
CA SER A 138 -1.38 -3.30 6.86
C SER A 138 -1.88 -2.03 7.53
N ALA A 139 -2.41 -1.10 6.72
CA ALA A 139 -3.12 0.07 7.22
C ALA A 139 -4.32 -0.28 8.13
N TYR A 140 -4.85 -1.50 8.06
CA TYR A 140 -5.91 -1.95 8.97
C TYR A 140 -5.38 -2.10 10.40
N ASN A 141 -4.18 -2.67 10.54
CA ASN A 141 -3.53 -2.84 11.83
C ASN A 141 -3.03 -1.51 12.37
N ILE A 142 -2.42 -0.66 11.53
CA ILE A 142 -1.98 0.69 11.91
C ILE A 142 -3.15 1.53 12.44
N ALA A 143 -4.35 1.35 11.91
CA ALA A 143 -5.52 2.08 12.38
C ALA A 143 -6.07 1.57 13.72
N LEU A 144 -5.64 0.41 14.21
CA LEU A 144 -6.09 -0.18 15.48
C LEU A 144 -5.10 0.02 16.64
N GLU A 145 -3.94 0.60 16.34
CA GLU A 145 -2.97 1.06 17.33
C GLU A 145 -3.54 2.21 18.17
#